data_AF-A0A3B8U9K7-F1
#
_entry.id   AF-A0A3B8U9K7-F1
#
_cell.length_a   1.000
_cell.length_b   1.000
_cell.length_c   1.000
_cell.angle_alpha   90.00
_cell.angle_beta   90.00
_cell.angle_gamma   90.00
#
_symmetry.space_group_name_H-M   'P 1'
#
loop_
_entity.id
_entity.type
_entity.pdbx_description
1 polymer ?
#
loop_
_entity_poly.entity_id
_entity_poly.type
_entity_poly.pdbx_seq_one_letter_code
_entity_poly.pdbx_strand_id
1 'polypeptide(L)'
;ARADNVTQSATSLECLLSCQLMWALRHVARLRPGRVRSISDANQLLGNLAHAIAREVFTPGPPPDPQAASAQAAALLEGRIDELAAPLRHPEAATELTFARQRLPAAMAALARSLADNDLVVEAAELQVSEAFENLLSLRGAIDLVTRDRSGRIVIIDLKWTRSEVKRVAELKEGLAVQLATYGALLSRDAPYRAGYFLLNQRQFLTLRNRGLVGRLVDGSRSFAETWDGIRSDWAAWRQSAGQGRLLASGVDGYESVLPAGLTVRREVRCDYCDYSTLCRVKGLA
;
A
#
# COMPACT_ATOMS: atom_id res chain seq x y z
N ALA A 1 -6.60 -27.17 -0.51
CA ALA A 1 -6.41 -27.71 0.86
C ALA A 1 -5.86 -26.71 1.92
N ARG A 2 -5.11 -25.65 1.59
CA ARG A 2 -4.87 -24.49 2.49
C ARG A 2 -4.87 -23.15 1.74
N ALA A 3 -4.33 -23.15 0.52
CA ALA A 3 -4.36 -21.99 -0.38
C ALA A 3 -5.77 -21.49 -0.72
N ASP A 4 -6.78 -22.38 -0.68
CA ASP A 4 -8.17 -22.07 -1.08
C ASP A 4 -8.93 -21.21 -0.05
N ASN A 5 -8.43 -21.14 1.19
CA ASN A 5 -9.08 -20.43 2.29
C ASN A 5 -8.26 -19.23 2.79
N VAL A 6 -7.25 -18.78 2.01
CA VAL A 6 -6.42 -17.65 2.39
C VAL A 6 -7.10 -16.35 1.98
N THR A 7 -7.57 -15.59 2.95
CA THR A 7 -7.97 -14.20 2.74
C THR A 7 -6.75 -13.39 2.29
N GLN A 8 -6.82 -12.78 1.12
CA GLN A 8 -5.77 -11.93 0.58
C GLN A 8 -5.94 -10.48 1.08
N SER A 9 -4.84 -9.74 1.03
CA SER A 9 -4.81 -8.29 1.14
C SER A 9 -4.04 -7.72 -0.05
N ALA A 10 -4.07 -6.40 -0.24
CA ALA A 10 -3.24 -5.74 -1.25
C ALA A 10 -1.76 -6.19 -1.17
N THR A 11 -1.19 -6.22 0.04
CA THR A 11 0.19 -6.71 0.27
C THR A 11 0.37 -8.19 -0.09
N SER A 12 -0.63 -9.03 0.15
CA SER A 12 -0.58 -10.45 -0.23
C SER A 12 -0.59 -10.62 -1.75
N LEU A 13 -1.44 -9.87 -2.46
CA LEU A 13 -1.50 -9.87 -3.92
C LEU A 13 -0.21 -9.33 -4.52
N GLU A 14 0.30 -8.21 -4.00
CA GLU A 14 1.60 -7.66 -4.35
C GLU A 14 2.74 -8.67 -4.21
N CYS A 15 2.71 -9.47 -3.14
CA CYS A 15 3.67 -10.54 -2.88
C CYS A 15 3.58 -11.66 -3.93
N LEU A 16 2.35 -12.11 -4.24
CA LEU A 16 2.08 -13.13 -5.25
C LEU A 16 2.55 -12.71 -6.65
N LEU A 17 2.21 -11.48 -7.05
CA LEU A 17 2.53 -10.92 -8.38
C LEU A 17 4.03 -10.64 -8.57
N SER A 18 4.79 -10.54 -7.48
CA SER A 18 6.26 -10.49 -7.50
C SER A 18 6.89 -11.89 -7.47
N CYS A 19 6.49 -12.75 -6.53
CA CYS A 19 7.08 -14.09 -6.35
C CYS A 19 6.12 -15.05 -5.65
N GLN A 20 5.67 -16.09 -6.37
CA GLN A 20 4.70 -17.07 -5.86
C GLN A 20 5.22 -17.86 -4.65
N LEU A 21 6.50 -18.29 -4.66
CA LEU A 21 7.09 -19.01 -3.53
C LEU A 21 7.13 -18.15 -2.27
N MET A 22 7.55 -16.89 -2.38
CA MET A 22 7.55 -15.94 -1.26
C MET A 22 6.13 -15.77 -0.70
N TRP A 23 5.13 -15.63 -1.57
CA TRP A 23 3.74 -15.56 -1.16
C TRP A 23 3.28 -16.82 -0.43
N ALA A 24 3.59 -18.00 -0.95
CA ALA A 24 3.21 -19.27 -0.36
C ALA A 24 3.81 -19.44 1.04
N LEU A 25 5.09 -19.14 1.22
CA LEU A 25 5.76 -19.25 2.51
C LEU A 25 5.21 -18.23 3.52
N ARG A 26 5.01 -16.97 3.11
CA ARG A 26 4.61 -15.88 4.00
C ARG A 26 3.13 -15.88 4.34
N HIS A 27 2.25 -16.02 3.35
CA HIS A 27 0.81 -15.81 3.51
C HIS A 27 0.02 -17.12 3.64
N VAL A 28 0.48 -18.21 3.01
CA VAL A 28 -0.20 -19.53 3.10
C VAL A 28 0.35 -20.35 4.26
N ALA A 29 1.68 -20.55 4.31
CA ALA A 29 2.34 -21.33 5.36
C ALA A 29 2.60 -20.53 6.66
N ARG A 30 2.48 -19.19 6.60
CA ARG A 30 2.68 -18.27 7.72
C ARG A 30 4.07 -18.38 8.36
N LEU A 31 5.09 -18.71 7.58
CA LEU A 31 6.48 -18.76 8.02
C LEU A 31 7.02 -17.34 8.22
N ARG A 32 7.59 -17.06 9.38
CA ARG A 32 8.16 -15.74 9.73
C ARG A 32 9.65 -15.88 10.05
N PRO A 33 10.48 -14.89 9.70
CA PRO A 33 11.85 -14.80 10.18
C PRO A 33 11.92 -14.77 11.72
N GLY A 34 13.03 -15.24 12.29
CA GLY A 34 13.24 -15.20 13.73
C GLY A 34 13.25 -13.76 14.30
N ARG A 35 12.70 -13.59 15.51
CA ARG A 35 12.49 -12.29 16.20
C ARG A 35 13.73 -11.42 16.40
N VAL A 36 14.93 -11.99 16.36
CA VAL A 36 16.20 -11.25 16.55
C VAL A 36 16.47 -10.27 15.39
N ARG A 37 15.83 -10.44 14.23
CA ARG A 37 15.93 -9.54 13.08
C ARG A 37 14.80 -8.50 12.96
N SER A 38 13.83 -8.46 13.87
CA SER A 38 12.56 -7.75 13.66
C SER A 38 12.42 -6.40 14.37
N ILE A 39 13.52 -5.67 14.60
CA ILE A 39 13.39 -4.25 14.97
C ILE A 39 12.90 -3.53 13.72
N SER A 40 11.69 -2.95 13.78
CA SER A 40 11.12 -2.18 12.69
C SER A 40 12.10 -1.07 12.29
N ASP A 41 12.45 -0.99 11.01
CA ASP A 41 13.25 0.12 10.49
C ASP A 41 12.54 1.44 10.82
N ALA A 42 13.29 2.48 11.15
CA ALA A 42 12.77 3.79 11.52
C ALA A 42 11.79 4.33 10.48
N ASN A 43 12.02 4.06 9.18
CA ASN A 43 11.09 4.48 8.13
C ASN A 43 9.72 3.78 8.22
N GLN A 44 9.66 2.52 8.66
CA GLN A 44 8.40 1.81 8.89
C GLN A 44 7.67 2.36 10.11
N LEU A 45 8.39 2.64 11.20
CA LEU A 45 7.83 3.27 12.39
C LEU A 45 7.22 4.64 12.07
N LEU A 46 7.93 5.46 11.29
CA LEU A 46 7.44 6.76 10.84
C LEU A 46 6.20 6.64 9.95
N GLY A 47 6.14 5.63 9.09
CA GLY A 47 4.94 5.32 8.31
C GLY A 47 3.74 5.04 9.22
N ASN A 48 3.88 4.09 10.15
CA ASN A 48 2.79 3.73 11.08
C ASN A 48 2.33 4.94 11.91
N LEU A 49 3.28 5.73 12.42
CA LEU A 49 3.01 6.96 13.16
C LEU A 49 2.19 7.95 12.32
N ALA A 50 2.57 8.14 11.05
CA ALA A 50 1.89 9.07 10.18
C ALA A 50 0.44 8.66 9.86
N HIS A 51 0.19 7.38 9.64
CA HIS A 51 -1.18 6.85 9.46
C HIS A 51 -2.02 7.03 10.72
N ALA A 52 -1.46 6.72 11.90
CA ALA A 52 -2.16 6.87 13.17
C ALA A 52 -2.57 8.33 13.42
N ILE A 53 -1.66 9.29 13.17
CA ILE A 53 -1.97 10.72 13.29
C ILE A 53 -3.02 11.12 12.25
N ALA A 54 -2.89 10.70 10.99
CA ALA A 54 -3.85 11.02 9.94
C ALA A 54 -5.26 10.56 10.30
N ARG A 55 -5.40 9.35 10.88
CA ARG A 55 -6.70 8.82 11.33
C ARG A 55 -7.42 9.73 12.31
N GLU A 56 -6.69 10.42 13.19
CA GLU A 56 -7.27 11.29 14.21
C GLU A 56 -7.49 12.72 13.73
N VAL A 57 -6.63 13.20 12.83
CA VAL A 57 -6.76 14.54 12.23
C VAL A 57 -7.90 14.57 11.21
N PHE A 58 -8.08 13.51 10.43
CA PHE A 58 -9.05 13.45 9.33
C PHE A 58 -10.26 12.60 9.73
N THR A 59 -11.15 13.19 10.53
CA THR A 59 -12.44 12.59 10.88
C THR A 59 -13.49 12.82 9.79
N PRO A 60 -14.59 12.04 9.76
CA PRO A 60 -15.64 12.22 8.75
C PRO A 60 -16.20 13.64 8.73
N GLY A 61 -16.26 14.25 7.55
CA GLY A 61 -16.66 15.65 7.36
C GLY A 61 -15.74 16.42 6.41
N PRO A 62 -15.94 17.75 6.29
CA PRO A 62 -15.03 18.59 5.53
C PRO A 62 -13.61 18.51 6.11
N PRO A 63 -12.55 18.57 5.27
CA PRO A 63 -11.19 18.51 5.76
C PRO A 63 -10.94 19.70 6.71
N PRO A 64 -10.16 19.51 7.78
CA PRO A 64 -9.79 20.61 8.66
C PRO A 64 -9.02 21.69 7.90
N ASP A 65 -9.00 22.91 8.43
CA ASP A 65 -8.09 23.94 7.96
C ASP A 65 -6.62 23.45 8.06
N PRO A 66 -5.73 23.75 7.09
CA PRO A 66 -4.35 23.26 7.10
C PRO A 66 -3.57 23.59 8.39
N GLN A 67 -3.79 24.76 9.00
CA GLN A 67 -3.14 25.17 10.23
C GLN A 67 -3.71 24.39 11.42
N ALA A 68 -5.02 24.16 11.45
CA ALA A 68 -5.66 23.31 12.46
C ALA A 68 -5.14 21.85 12.37
N ALA A 69 -5.04 21.31 11.14
CA ALA A 69 -4.48 19.98 10.89
C ALA A 69 -3.04 19.86 11.39
N SER A 70 -2.21 20.88 11.12
CA SER A 70 -0.83 20.94 11.62
C SER A 70 -0.77 20.97 13.15
N ALA A 71 -1.59 21.82 13.78
CA ALA A 71 -1.59 21.99 15.23
C ALA A 71 -2.05 20.71 15.95
N GLN A 72 -3.12 20.08 15.45
CA GLN A 72 -3.60 18.82 15.99
C GLN A 72 -2.57 17.70 15.81
N ALA A 73 -1.94 17.60 14.64
CA ALA A 73 -0.87 16.63 14.42
C ALA A 73 0.30 16.81 15.38
N ALA A 74 0.73 18.06 15.63
CA ALA A 74 1.79 18.36 16.59
C ALA A 74 1.40 18.00 18.03
N ALA A 75 0.14 18.24 18.42
CA ALA A 75 -0.36 17.90 19.75
C ALA A 75 -0.44 16.38 19.99
N LEU A 76 -0.78 15.60 18.97
CA LEU A 76 -0.87 14.14 19.05
C LEU A 76 0.49 13.44 19.00
N LEU A 77 1.49 14.11 18.41
CA LEU A 77 2.71 13.47 17.97
C LEU A 77 3.48 12.75 19.08
N GLU A 78 3.74 13.43 20.20
CA GLU A 78 4.57 12.86 21.27
C GLU A 78 3.92 11.62 21.91
N GLY A 79 2.61 11.67 22.16
CA GLY A 79 1.86 10.52 22.68
C GLY A 79 1.88 9.33 21.72
N ARG A 80 1.72 9.58 20.42
CA ARG A 80 1.75 8.50 19.41
C ARG A 80 3.14 7.94 19.17
N ILE A 81 4.20 8.74 19.35
CA ILE A 81 5.57 8.22 19.35
C ILE A 81 5.72 7.21 20.48
N ASP A 82 5.27 7.53 21.69
CA ASP A 82 5.45 6.66 22.84
C ASP A 82 4.65 5.35 22.71
N GLU A 83 3.48 5.39 22.09
CA GLU A 83 2.65 4.20 21.87
C GLU A 83 3.10 3.32 20.68
N LEU A 84 3.46 3.92 19.55
CA LEU A 84 3.62 3.20 18.27
C LEU A 84 5.05 3.17 17.75
N ALA A 85 5.90 4.07 18.23
CA ALA A 85 7.24 4.28 17.70
C ALA A 85 8.26 4.57 18.81
N ALA A 86 8.08 3.99 20.01
CA ALA A 86 8.97 4.17 21.15
C ALA A 86 10.46 3.96 20.82
N PRO A 87 10.86 3.04 19.93
CA PRO A 87 12.27 2.92 19.52
C PRO A 87 12.88 4.19 18.92
N LEU A 88 12.07 5.10 18.34
CA LEU A 88 12.55 6.40 17.85
C LEU A 88 13.07 7.33 18.98
N ARG A 89 12.79 7.01 20.25
CA ARG A 89 13.33 7.73 21.41
C ARG A 89 14.79 7.39 21.71
N HIS A 90 15.33 6.30 21.14
CA HIS A 90 16.73 5.96 21.35
C HIS A 90 17.64 7.03 20.73
N PRO A 91 18.81 7.32 21.35
CA PRO A 91 19.74 8.33 20.83
C PRO A 91 20.14 8.11 19.37
N GLU A 92 20.25 6.85 18.95
CA GLU A 92 20.58 6.44 17.58
C GLU A 92 19.55 6.91 16.54
N ALA A 93 18.31 7.16 16.95
CA ALA A 93 17.20 7.61 16.09
C ALA A 93 16.85 9.10 16.28
N ALA A 94 17.70 9.89 16.95
CA ALA A 94 17.42 11.29 17.26
C ALA A 94 17.19 12.16 16.01
N THR A 95 17.87 11.83 14.91
CA THR A 95 17.69 12.51 13.61
C THR A 95 16.31 12.23 13.04
N GLU A 96 15.90 10.97 12.98
CA GLU A 96 14.60 10.51 12.49
C GLU A 96 13.46 11.08 13.34
N LEU A 97 13.64 11.14 14.65
CA LEU A 97 12.68 11.74 15.57
C LEU A 97 12.53 13.25 15.33
N THR A 98 13.64 13.98 15.18
CA THR A 98 13.60 15.42 14.87
C THR A 98 12.94 15.67 13.52
N PHE A 99 13.24 14.82 12.54
CA PHE A 99 12.62 14.85 11.22
C PHE A 99 11.10 14.63 11.29
N ALA A 100 10.65 13.66 12.08
CA ALA A 100 9.24 13.38 12.30
C ALA A 100 8.50 14.60 12.87
N ARG A 101 9.08 15.22 13.91
CA ARG A 101 8.54 16.41 14.58
C ARG A 101 8.34 17.60 13.66
N GLN A 102 9.25 17.79 12.72
CA GLN A 102 9.14 18.89 11.76
C GLN A 102 8.20 18.56 10.61
N ARG A 103 8.24 17.33 10.07
CA ARG A 103 7.59 17.01 8.80
C ARG A 103 6.18 16.47 8.94
N LEU A 104 5.85 15.75 10.01
CA LEU A 104 4.51 15.18 10.17
C LEU A 104 3.42 16.27 10.27
N PRO A 105 3.57 17.32 11.10
CA PRO A 105 2.59 18.40 11.14
C PRO A 105 2.42 19.08 9.77
N ALA A 106 3.53 19.39 9.10
CA ALA A 106 3.52 19.99 7.77
C ALA A 106 2.91 19.08 6.70
N ALA A 107 3.06 17.76 6.84
CA ALA A 107 2.44 16.77 5.96
C ALA A 107 0.92 16.72 6.14
N MET A 108 0.41 16.77 7.37
CA MET A 108 -1.03 16.83 7.63
C MET A 108 -1.64 18.13 7.12
N ALA A 109 -0.96 19.27 7.29
CA ALA A 109 -1.37 20.54 6.69
C ALA A 109 -1.47 20.46 5.16
N ALA A 110 -0.47 19.84 4.51
CA ALA A 110 -0.47 19.68 3.06
C ALA A 110 -1.55 18.73 2.57
N LEU A 111 -1.83 17.65 3.32
CA LEU A 111 -2.93 16.74 3.01
C LEU A 111 -4.28 17.44 3.12
N ALA A 112 -4.51 18.20 4.20
CA ALA A 112 -5.72 19.00 4.36
C ALA A 112 -5.93 19.98 3.21
N ARG A 113 -4.87 20.70 2.80
CA ARG A 113 -4.90 21.56 1.62
C ARG A 113 -5.23 20.79 0.35
N SER A 114 -4.60 19.63 0.13
CA SER A 114 -4.85 18.80 -1.04
C SER A 114 -6.29 18.29 -1.11
N LEU A 115 -6.90 17.96 0.03
CA LEU A 115 -8.31 17.58 0.09
C LEU A 115 -9.21 18.77 -0.28
N ALA A 116 -8.93 19.95 0.27
CA ALA A 116 -9.66 21.17 -0.03
C ALA A 116 -9.54 21.59 -1.51
N ASP A 117 -8.33 21.57 -2.08
CA ASP A 117 -8.06 21.91 -3.49
C ASP A 117 -8.77 20.96 -4.48
N ASN A 118 -9.14 19.76 -4.02
CA ASN A 118 -9.88 18.76 -4.78
C ASN A 118 -11.37 18.70 -4.43
N ASP A 119 -11.86 19.59 -3.56
CA ASP A 119 -13.23 19.60 -3.04
C ASP A 119 -13.67 18.24 -2.46
N LEU A 120 -12.78 17.59 -1.71
CA LEU A 120 -13.01 16.27 -1.13
C LEU A 120 -13.48 16.38 0.32
N VAL A 121 -14.52 15.64 0.65
CA VAL A 121 -15.04 15.45 2.00
C VAL A 121 -14.57 14.09 2.51
N VAL A 122 -14.05 14.02 3.73
CA VAL A 122 -13.61 12.77 4.35
C VAL A 122 -14.84 11.94 4.72
N GLU A 123 -14.92 10.71 4.21
CA GLU A 123 -15.95 9.75 4.58
C GLU A 123 -15.45 8.85 5.71
N ALA A 124 -14.20 8.37 5.61
CA ALA A 124 -13.57 7.56 6.65
C ALA A 124 -12.04 7.62 6.53
N ALA A 125 -11.36 7.42 7.67
CA ALA A 125 -9.92 7.17 7.74
C ALA A 125 -9.65 5.80 8.36
N GLU A 126 -8.65 5.08 7.83
CA GLU A 126 -8.28 3.71 8.22
C GLU A 126 -9.48 2.73 8.17
N LEU A 127 -10.28 2.82 7.10
CA LEU A 127 -11.50 2.02 6.93
C LEU A 127 -11.16 0.55 6.70
N GLN A 128 -11.59 -0.31 7.62
CA GLN A 128 -11.49 -1.76 7.46
C GLN A 128 -12.58 -2.25 6.51
N VAL A 129 -12.18 -2.88 5.42
CA VAL A 129 -13.07 -3.47 4.43
C VAL A 129 -12.76 -4.95 4.25
N SER A 130 -13.77 -5.75 4.00
CA SER A 130 -13.62 -7.17 3.69
C SER A 130 -14.76 -7.62 2.79
N GLU A 131 -14.41 -8.37 1.75
CA GLU A 131 -15.36 -8.86 0.77
C GLU A 131 -14.91 -10.21 0.21
N ALA A 132 -15.87 -11.06 -0.12
CA ALA A 132 -15.64 -12.28 -0.86
C ALA A 132 -16.11 -12.07 -2.30
N PHE A 133 -15.19 -12.20 -3.25
CA PHE A 133 -15.49 -12.18 -4.68
C PHE A 133 -15.79 -13.60 -5.17
N GLU A 134 -16.41 -13.68 -6.35
CA GLU A 134 -16.58 -14.93 -7.08
C GLU A 134 -15.22 -15.67 -7.24
N ASN A 135 -15.24 -17.00 -7.29
CA ASN A 135 -14.06 -17.88 -7.41
C ASN A 135 -13.18 -18.03 -6.15
N LEU A 136 -13.77 -17.90 -4.95
CA LEU A 136 -13.11 -18.09 -3.64
C LEU A 136 -12.08 -17.01 -3.26
N LEU A 137 -12.03 -15.90 -3.99
CA LEU A 137 -11.14 -14.79 -3.64
C LEU A 137 -11.74 -13.96 -2.50
N SER A 138 -11.34 -14.27 -1.27
CA SER A 138 -11.65 -13.43 -0.11
C SER A 138 -10.59 -12.35 0.05
N LEU A 139 -11.01 -11.09 0.12
CA LEU A 139 -10.15 -9.92 0.30
C LEU A 139 -10.44 -9.21 1.62
N ARG A 140 -9.39 -8.65 2.23
CA ARG A 140 -9.48 -7.69 3.32
C ARG A 140 -8.45 -6.59 3.15
N GLY A 141 -8.78 -5.38 3.59
CA GLY A 141 -7.90 -4.23 3.49
C GLY A 141 -8.21 -3.18 4.55
N ALA A 142 -7.22 -2.31 4.79
CA ALA A 142 -7.37 -1.08 5.53
C ALA A 142 -7.11 0.05 4.53
N ILE A 143 -8.14 0.83 4.20
CA ILE A 143 -8.01 1.97 3.28
C ILE A 143 -7.67 3.20 4.11
N ASP A 144 -6.54 3.82 3.84
CA ASP A 144 -6.02 4.91 4.68
C ASP A 144 -6.98 6.11 4.72
N LEU A 145 -7.47 6.55 3.55
CA LEU A 145 -8.53 7.55 3.44
C LEU A 145 -9.53 7.21 2.34
N VAL A 146 -10.81 7.30 2.70
CA VAL A 146 -11.94 7.30 1.79
C VAL A 146 -12.58 8.67 1.82
N THR A 147 -12.74 9.27 0.65
CA THR A 147 -13.31 10.60 0.49
C THR A 147 -14.36 10.63 -0.61
N ARG A 148 -15.18 11.68 -0.61
CA ARG A 148 -16.23 11.94 -1.61
C ARG A 148 -15.99 13.29 -2.25
N ASP A 149 -16.15 13.36 -3.57
CA ASP A 149 -16.18 14.65 -4.27
C ASP A 149 -17.56 15.32 -4.19
N ARG A 150 -17.68 16.53 -4.75
CA ARG A 150 -18.95 17.26 -4.85
C ARG A 150 -20.08 16.48 -5.55
N SER A 151 -19.75 15.49 -6.38
CA SER A 151 -20.70 14.63 -7.07
C SER A 151 -21.00 13.32 -6.32
N GLY A 152 -20.47 13.15 -5.10
CA GLY A 152 -20.63 11.94 -4.29
C GLY A 152 -19.79 10.74 -4.76
N ARG A 153 -18.86 10.94 -5.70
CA ARG A 153 -18.01 9.86 -6.22
C ARG A 153 -16.85 9.57 -5.26
N ILE A 154 -16.51 8.30 -5.14
CA ILE A 154 -15.45 7.82 -4.26
C ILE A 154 -14.09 8.30 -4.78
N VAL A 155 -13.28 8.85 -3.87
CA VAL A 155 -11.85 9.08 -4.08
C VAL A 155 -11.06 8.41 -2.95
N ILE A 156 -10.27 7.41 -3.33
CA ILE A 156 -9.40 6.65 -2.42
C ILE A 156 -8.03 7.32 -2.37
N ILE A 157 -7.53 7.61 -1.18
CA ILE A 157 -6.21 8.19 -1.00
C ILE A 157 -5.40 7.26 -0.10
N ASP A 158 -4.31 6.75 -0.66
CA ASP A 158 -3.38 5.87 0.04
C ASP A 158 -2.18 6.69 0.51
N LEU A 159 -1.98 6.75 1.82
CA LEU A 159 -0.94 7.51 2.47
C LEU A 159 0.37 6.74 2.40
N LYS A 160 1.44 7.41 1.98
CA LYS A 160 2.76 6.78 1.84
C LYS A 160 3.85 7.65 2.45
N TRP A 161 4.53 7.09 3.43
CA TRP A 161 5.80 7.62 3.94
C TRP A 161 6.97 6.97 3.19
N THR A 162 7.49 7.68 2.20
CA THR A 162 8.61 7.22 1.37
C THR A 162 9.67 8.31 1.22
N ARG A 163 10.92 7.94 1.02
CA ARG A 163 12.00 8.90 0.72
C ARG A 163 11.96 9.40 -0.73
N SER A 164 11.41 8.58 -1.64
CA SER A 164 11.34 8.88 -3.07
C SER A 164 9.96 8.53 -3.64
N GLU A 165 9.52 9.36 -4.58
CA GLU A 165 8.30 9.20 -5.37
C GLU A 165 8.46 8.20 -6.52
N VAL A 166 9.69 7.88 -6.94
CA VAL A 166 10.00 7.17 -8.20
C VAL A 166 9.20 5.87 -8.30
N LYS A 167 9.17 5.08 -7.22
CA LYS A 167 8.43 3.81 -7.18
C LYS A 167 6.91 4.01 -7.37
N ARG A 168 6.34 5.02 -6.71
CA ARG A 168 4.89 5.28 -6.74
C ARG A 168 4.45 5.84 -8.08
N VAL A 169 5.29 6.67 -8.70
CA VAL A 169 5.09 7.13 -10.08
C VAL A 169 5.17 5.97 -11.07
N ALA A 170 6.18 5.09 -10.94
CA ALA A 170 6.31 3.91 -11.78
C ALA A 170 5.09 2.98 -11.66
N GLU A 171 4.61 2.71 -10.44
CA GLU A 171 3.41 1.89 -10.22
C GLU A 171 2.16 2.45 -10.90
N LEU A 172 1.97 3.78 -10.89
CA LEU A 172 0.87 4.42 -11.65
C LEU A 172 1.10 4.35 -13.17
N LYS A 173 2.32 4.66 -13.62
CA LYS A 173 2.69 4.68 -15.04
C LYS A 173 2.56 3.30 -15.69
N GLU A 174 2.97 2.26 -15.01
CA GLU A 174 3.02 0.88 -15.51
C GLU A 174 1.72 0.10 -15.25
N GLY A 175 0.72 0.71 -14.60
CA GLY A 175 -0.52 0.01 -14.26
C GLY A 175 -0.28 -1.12 -13.25
N LEU A 176 0.60 -0.87 -12.27
CA LEU A 176 1.01 -1.81 -11.22
C LEU A 176 0.66 -1.29 -9.81
N ALA A 177 -0.25 -0.31 -9.71
CA ALA A 177 -0.77 0.24 -8.47
C ALA A 177 -1.77 -0.73 -7.80
N VAL A 178 -1.28 -1.91 -7.40
CA VAL A 178 -2.07 -3.03 -6.89
C VAL A 178 -2.91 -2.65 -5.69
N GLN A 179 -2.33 -1.89 -4.75
CA GLN A 179 -3.03 -1.42 -3.55
C GLN A 179 -4.25 -0.55 -3.90
N LEU A 180 -4.09 0.45 -4.76
CA LEU A 180 -5.18 1.35 -5.17
C LEU A 180 -6.28 0.60 -5.95
N ALA A 181 -5.89 -0.28 -6.87
CA ALA A 181 -6.84 -1.08 -7.64
C ALA A 181 -7.64 -2.05 -6.75
N THR A 182 -6.97 -2.70 -5.80
CA THR A 182 -7.62 -3.62 -4.83
C THR A 182 -8.60 -2.88 -3.93
N TYR A 183 -8.23 -1.70 -3.43
CA TYR A 183 -9.12 -0.88 -2.58
C TYR A 183 -10.31 -0.35 -3.35
N GLY A 184 -10.09 0.06 -4.60
CA GLY A 184 -11.16 0.41 -5.52
C GLY A 184 -12.18 -0.70 -5.68
N ALA A 185 -11.72 -1.93 -5.98
CA ALA A 185 -12.60 -3.08 -6.11
C ALA A 185 -13.42 -3.39 -4.84
N LEU A 186 -12.76 -3.33 -3.67
CA LEU A 186 -13.38 -3.59 -2.37
C LEU A 186 -14.47 -2.58 -1.98
N LEU A 187 -14.32 -1.33 -2.40
CA LEU A 187 -15.17 -0.25 -1.92
C LEU A 187 -16.22 0.17 -2.95
N SER A 188 -15.89 0.13 -4.23
CA SER A 188 -16.74 0.69 -5.29
C SER A 188 -17.75 -0.30 -5.88
N ARG A 189 -17.56 -1.61 -5.73
CA ARG A 189 -18.47 -2.64 -6.28
C ARG A 189 -18.83 -2.35 -7.74
N ASP A 190 -17.80 -2.14 -8.57
CA ASP A 190 -17.86 -1.77 -9.99
C ASP A 190 -18.33 -0.34 -10.32
N ALA A 191 -18.70 0.47 -9.33
CA ALA A 191 -18.95 1.89 -9.55
C ALA A 191 -17.66 2.64 -9.92
N PRO A 192 -17.72 3.67 -10.78
CA PRO A 192 -16.55 4.50 -11.06
C PRO A 192 -15.99 5.16 -9.81
N TYR A 193 -14.69 4.97 -9.58
CA TYR A 193 -13.94 5.61 -8.49
C TYR A 193 -12.68 6.29 -9.04
N ARG A 194 -12.08 7.14 -8.20
CA ARG A 194 -10.77 7.73 -8.44
C ARG A 194 -9.86 7.37 -7.29
N ALA A 195 -8.56 7.35 -7.54
CA ALA A 195 -7.61 7.01 -6.51
C ALA A 195 -6.24 7.66 -6.73
N GLY A 196 -5.43 7.71 -5.68
CA GLY A 196 -4.07 8.21 -5.75
C GLY A 196 -3.26 7.96 -4.50
N TYR A 197 -1.96 8.17 -4.60
CA TYR A 197 -1.05 8.14 -3.46
C TYR A 197 -0.83 9.54 -2.93
N PHE A 198 -1.00 9.77 -1.63
CA PHE A 198 -0.49 10.98 -1.00
C PHE A 198 0.86 10.68 -0.35
N LEU A 199 1.92 11.25 -0.93
CA LEU A 199 3.27 11.07 -0.44
C LEU A 199 3.54 12.08 0.68
N LEU A 200 3.39 11.65 1.92
CA LEU A 200 3.43 12.52 3.10
C LEU A 200 4.76 13.27 3.23
N ASN A 201 5.88 12.59 2.96
CA ASN A 201 7.22 13.16 3.08
C ASN A 201 7.52 14.20 1.99
N GLN A 202 6.97 14.00 0.79
CA GLN A 202 7.07 14.93 -0.35
C GLN A 202 5.95 15.98 -0.35
N ARG A 203 4.89 15.78 0.43
CA ARG A 203 3.67 16.61 0.45
C ARG A 203 3.02 16.72 -0.92
N GLN A 204 2.94 15.60 -1.64
CA GLN A 204 2.50 15.55 -3.02
C GLN A 204 1.45 14.45 -3.23
N PHE A 205 0.34 14.83 -3.86
CA PHE A 205 -0.68 13.89 -4.32
C PHE A 205 -0.36 13.41 -5.73
N LEU A 206 -0.18 12.09 -5.89
CA LEU A 206 0.04 11.42 -7.17
C LEU A 206 -1.26 10.73 -7.62
N THR A 207 -1.69 10.97 -8.84
CA THR A 207 -2.89 10.32 -9.39
C THR A 207 -2.80 10.17 -10.91
N LEU A 208 -3.66 9.33 -11.48
CA LEU A 208 -3.72 9.17 -12.93
C LEU A 208 -4.27 10.44 -13.61
N ARG A 209 -3.71 10.78 -14.77
CA ARG A 209 -4.21 11.89 -15.61
C ARG A 209 -5.69 11.67 -15.98
N ASN A 210 -6.40 12.77 -16.27
CA ASN A 210 -7.78 12.79 -16.76
C ASN A 210 -8.81 12.23 -15.77
N ARG A 211 -8.50 12.22 -14.47
CA ARG A 211 -9.45 11.86 -13.40
C ARG A 211 -10.07 13.08 -12.71
N GLY A 212 -9.77 14.30 -13.16
CA GLY A 212 -10.32 15.53 -12.56
C GLY A 212 -9.90 15.72 -11.10
N LEU A 213 -8.70 15.26 -10.75
CA LEU A 213 -8.05 15.49 -9.47
C LEU A 213 -6.86 16.44 -9.69
N VAL A 214 -6.69 17.38 -8.77
CA VAL A 214 -5.55 18.31 -8.71
C VAL A 214 -4.42 17.64 -7.93
N GLY A 215 -3.25 17.56 -8.56
CA GLY A 215 -2.05 16.94 -8.02
C GLY A 215 -1.01 16.74 -9.11
N ARG A 216 -0.03 15.88 -8.86
CA ARG A 216 0.87 15.43 -9.91
C ARG A 216 0.21 14.31 -10.70
N LEU A 217 -0.07 14.61 -11.95
CA LEU A 217 -0.71 13.70 -12.88
C LEU A 217 0.32 12.76 -13.51
N VAL A 218 0.00 11.47 -13.53
CA VAL A 218 0.80 10.42 -14.16
C VAL A 218 0.00 9.80 -15.30
N ASP A 219 0.63 9.69 -16.45
CA ASP A 219 0.08 8.96 -17.61
C ASP A 219 0.29 7.47 -17.39
N GLY A 220 -0.79 6.79 -16.98
CA GLY A 220 -0.80 5.35 -16.74
C GLY A 220 -1.13 4.56 -18.00
N SER A 221 -0.41 3.45 -18.20
CA SER A 221 -0.71 2.47 -19.26
C SER A 221 -2.00 1.69 -19.03
N ARG A 222 -2.56 1.74 -17.81
CA ARG A 222 -3.85 1.13 -17.43
C ARG A 222 -4.60 2.01 -16.45
N SER A 223 -5.92 1.91 -16.48
CA SER A 223 -6.80 2.35 -15.40
C SER A 223 -6.70 1.43 -14.18
N PHE A 224 -7.23 1.89 -13.04
CA PHE A 224 -7.32 1.05 -11.84
C PHE A 224 -8.26 -0.15 -12.01
N ALA A 225 -9.32 -0.02 -12.82
CA ALA A 225 -10.23 -1.12 -13.15
C ALA A 225 -9.52 -2.19 -13.99
N GLU A 226 -8.84 -1.79 -15.07
CA GLU A 226 -8.05 -2.73 -15.89
C GLU A 226 -6.91 -3.37 -15.08
N THR A 227 -6.30 -2.62 -14.16
CA THR A 227 -5.30 -3.17 -13.23
C THR A 227 -5.92 -4.23 -12.32
N TRP A 228 -7.14 -4.00 -11.82
CA TRP A 228 -7.87 -4.97 -11.00
C TRP A 228 -8.23 -6.25 -11.75
N ASP A 229 -8.70 -6.12 -13.00
CA ASP A 229 -8.99 -7.28 -13.85
C ASP A 229 -7.74 -8.13 -14.10
N GLY A 230 -6.60 -7.47 -14.36
CA GLY A 230 -5.32 -8.13 -14.49
C GLY A 230 -4.90 -8.85 -13.20
N ILE A 231 -5.06 -8.22 -12.02
CA ILE A 231 -4.76 -8.84 -10.72
C ILE A 231 -5.60 -10.10 -10.49
N ARG A 232 -6.91 -10.06 -10.80
CA ARG A 232 -7.81 -11.21 -10.69
C ARG A 232 -7.39 -12.35 -11.60
N SER A 233 -7.11 -12.04 -12.87
CA SER A 233 -6.66 -13.02 -13.85
C SER A 233 -5.37 -13.69 -13.43
N ASP A 234 -4.36 -12.89 -13.07
CA ASP A 234 -3.04 -13.36 -12.65
C ASP A 234 -3.13 -14.18 -11.36
N TRP A 235 -3.94 -13.75 -10.38
CA TRP A 235 -4.21 -14.51 -9.15
C TRP A 235 -4.80 -15.89 -9.45
N ALA A 236 -5.78 -15.98 -10.35
CA ALA A 236 -6.40 -17.24 -10.73
C ALA A 236 -5.38 -18.19 -11.41
N ALA A 237 -4.56 -17.66 -12.33
CA ALA A 237 -3.51 -18.42 -13.01
C ALA A 237 -2.48 -18.98 -12.01
N TRP A 238 -2.02 -18.14 -11.07
CA TRP A 238 -1.10 -18.58 -10.02
C TRP A 238 -1.71 -19.63 -9.09
N ARG A 239 -2.99 -19.47 -8.73
CA ARG A 239 -3.70 -20.44 -7.89
C ARG A 239 -3.84 -21.79 -8.60
N GLN A 240 -4.14 -21.79 -9.88
CA GLN A 240 -4.19 -23.01 -10.69
C GLN A 240 -2.84 -23.74 -10.70
N SER A 241 -1.73 -23.01 -10.90
CA SER A 241 -0.38 -23.58 -10.83
C SER A 241 -0.09 -24.19 -9.46
N ALA A 242 -0.45 -23.51 -8.37
CA ALA A 242 -0.28 -24.03 -7.02
C ALA A 242 -1.12 -25.30 -6.76
N GLY A 243 -2.35 -25.36 -7.31
CA GLY A 243 -3.21 -26.53 -7.25
C GLY A 243 -2.63 -27.77 -7.95
N GLN A 244 -1.76 -27.56 -8.93
CA GLN A 244 -1.00 -28.62 -9.61
C GLN A 244 0.30 -29.01 -8.87
N GLY A 245 0.49 -28.52 -7.64
CA GLY A 245 1.67 -28.82 -6.82
C GLY A 245 2.93 -28.02 -7.21
N ARG A 246 2.78 -26.93 -7.98
CA ARG A 246 3.92 -26.11 -8.44
C ARG A 246 3.95 -24.75 -7.74
N LEU A 247 5.09 -24.43 -7.13
CA LEU A 247 5.39 -23.10 -6.57
C LEU A 247 6.64 -22.53 -7.24
N LEU A 248 6.54 -21.34 -7.83
CA LEU A 248 7.62 -20.71 -8.55
C LEU A 248 8.39 -19.69 -7.70
N ALA A 249 9.71 -19.79 -7.70
CA ALA A 249 10.61 -18.74 -7.26
C ALA A 249 10.95 -17.83 -8.44
N SER A 250 10.39 -16.63 -8.50
CA SER A 250 10.61 -15.71 -9.65
C SER A 250 12.01 -15.05 -9.67
N GLY A 251 12.89 -15.39 -8.74
CA GLY A 251 14.22 -14.79 -8.59
C GLY A 251 15.37 -15.75 -8.86
N VAL A 252 15.11 -16.89 -9.51
CA VAL A 252 16.14 -17.87 -9.91
C VAL A 252 16.18 -17.97 -11.43
N ASP A 253 17.34 -18.32 -11.99
CA ASP A 253 17.51 -18.41 -13.43
C ASP A 253 16.52 -19.40 -14.08
N GLY A 254 15.97 -19.01 -15.23
CA GLY A 254 15.05 -19.85 -16.02
C GLY A 254 13.60 -19.83 -15.53
N TYR A 255 13.25 -19.06 -14.49
CA TYR A 255 11.88 -18.97 -13.99
C TYR A 255 10.88 -18.48 -15.06
N GLU A 256 11.32 -17.67 -16.02
CA GLU A 256 10.45 -17.13 -17.07
C GLU A 256 9.84 -18.23 -17.95
N SER A 257 10.57 -19.32 -18.16
CA SER A 257 10.13 -20.45 -19.00
C SER A 257 8.99 -21.26 -18.39
N VAL A 258 8.76 -21.09 -17.08
CA VAL A 258 7.77 -21.86 -16.30
C VAL A 258 6.68 -20.97 -15.71
N LEU A 259 6.63 -19.69 -16.11
CA LEU A 259 5.54 -18.79 -15.72
C LEU A 259 4.21 -19.26 -16.32
N PRO A 260 3.10 -19.10 -15.59
CA PRO A 260 1.78 -19.16 -16.19
C PRO A 260 1.69 -18.23 -17.41
N ALA A 261 1.07 -18.70 -18.49
CA ALA A 261 0.85 -17.89 -19.67
C ALA A 261 -0.17 -16.77 -19.39
N GLY A 262 -0.05 -15.65 -20.09
CA GLY A 262 -1.05 -14.58 -20.05
C GLY A 262 -1.03 -13.68 -18.82
N LEU A 263 0.03 -13.72 -18.00
CA LEU A 263 0.20 -12.79 -16.88
C LEU A 263 0.35 -11.34 -17.36
N THR A 264 -0.42 -10.44 -16.76
CA THR A 264 -0.51 -9.03 -17.19
C THR A 264 0.02 -8.04 -16.16
N VAL A 265 -0.05 -8.35 -14.87
CA VAL A 265 0.35 -7.48 -13.74
C VAL A 265 1.60 -8.08 -13.08
N ARG A 266 2.68 -8.13 -13.84
CA ARG A 266 3.97 -8.63 -13.34
C ARG A 266 4.71 -7.53 -12.58
N ARG A 267 5.15 -7.84 -11.37
CA ARG A 267 6.00 -6.96 -10.57
C ARG A 267 7.42 -7.50 -10.50
N GLU A 268 8.38 -6.59 -10.41
CA GLU A 268 9.77 -6.95 -10.16
C GLU A 268 9.90 -7.72 -8.83
N VAL A 269 10.71 -8.78 -8.86
CA VAL A 269 11.09 -9.52 -7.64
C VAL A 269 12.25 -8.80 -6.97
N ARG A 270 12.21 -8.68 -5.64
CA ARG A 270 13.25 -8.02 -4.84
C ARG A 270 13.90 -8.99 -3.88
N CYS A 271 14.74 -9.90 -4.42
CA CYS A 271 15.44 -10.92 -3.62
C CYS A 271 16.46 -10.32 -2.63
N ASP A 272 16.94 -9.12 -2.90
CA ASP A 272 17.76 -8.29 -2.01
C ASP A 272 17.10 -8.01 -0.65
N TYR A 273 15.77 -7.99 -0.58
CA TYR A 273 14.99 -7.77 0.65
C TYR A 273 14.08 -8.96 1.00
N CYS A 274 14.26 -10.11 0.34
CA CYS A 274 13.47 -11.30 0.59
C CYS A 274 14.03 -12.11 1.75
N ASP A 275 13.21 -12.31 2.78
CA ASP A 275 13.53 -13.13 3.96
C ASP A 275 13.81 -14.60 3.63
N TYR A 276 13.30 -15.08 2.50
CA TYR A 276 13.40 -16.48 2.07
C TYR A 276 14.47 -16.69 0.98
N SER A 277 15.27 -15.66 0.67
CA SER A 277 16.27 -15.69 -0.40
C SER A 277 17.32 -16.79 -0.24
N THR A 278 17.60 -17.24 0.99
CA THR A 278 18.50 -18.37 1.28
C THR A 278 17.90 -19.72 0.88
N LEU A 279 16.57 -19.90 0.96
CA LEU A 279 15.89 -21.11 0.50
C LEU A 279 16.01 -21.27 -1.01
N CYS A 280 16.00 -20.15 -1.73
CA CYS A 280 16.19 -20.11 -3.18
C CYS A 280 17.67 -20.06 -3.60
N ARG A 281 18.61 -20.04 -2.65
CA ARG A 281 20.06 -19.87 -2.87
C ARG A 281 20.46 -18.61 -3.66
N VAL A 282 19.58 -17.61 -3.71
CA VAL A 282 19.86 -16.31 -4.33
C VAL A 282 20.80 -15.49 -3.44
N LYS A 283 20.73 -15.70 -2.13
CA LYS A 283 21.76 -15.27 -1.17
C LYS A 283 22.43 -16.51 -0.58
N GLY A 284 23.76 -16.45 -0.42
CA GLY A 284 24.52 -17.48 0.28
C GLY A 284 24.03 -17.65 1.72
N LEU A 285 24.23 -18.85 2.27
CA LEU A 285 24.13 -19.08 3.71
C LEU A 285 25.28 -18.31 4.36
N ALA A 286 24.97 -17.24 5.08
CA ALA A 286 25.93 -16.58 5.95
C ALA A 286 26.25 -17.46 7.17
#